data_AF-A0A9P6YWR1-F1
#
_entry.id   AF-A0A9P6YWR1-F1
#
_cell.length_a   1.000
_cell.length_b   1.000
_cell.length_c   1.000
_cell.angle_alpha   90.00
_cell.angle_beta   90.00
_cell.angle_gamma   90.00
#
_symmetry.space_group_name_H-M   'P 1'
#
loop_
_entity.id
_entity.type
_entity.pdbx_description
1 polymer ?
#
loop_
_entity_poly.entity_id
_entity_poly.type
_entity_poly.pdbx_seq_one_letter_code
_entity_poly.pdbx_strand_id
1 'polypeptide(L)'
;MIPTYTYIYELLRRSKVTFSVFQLALYYIFHHRVTIQTRTATEKNPYVHCGRRMFLAALMTASKYLNDKTYKNKVWADIANLSVNEVNEIEKSFLRLINYELYVSGSIYGKWIQLLYGRFNKKRTHPADTCLGVKRSLDSDLPKIAPKRLRQT
;
A
#
# COMPACT_ATOMS: atom_id res chain seq x y z
N MET A 1 5.03 -22.50 -8.66
CA MET A 1 5.51 -21.25 -8.03
C MET A 1 4.35 -20.57 -7.32
N ILE A 2 4.53 -20.02 -6.12
CA ILE A 2 3.46 -19.31 -5.41
C ILE A 2 3.28 -17.89 -6.00
N PRO A 3 2.06 -17.46 -6.37
CA PRO A 3 1.80 -16.11 -6.85
C PRO A 3 2.13 -15.04 -5.80
N THR A 4 2.59 -13.87 -6.25
CA THR A 4 3.03 -12.79 -5.34
C THR A 4 1.90 -12.30 -4.42
N TYR A 5 0.66 -12.24 -4.92
CA TYR A 5 -0.49 -11.84 -4.09
C TYR A 5 -0.79 -12.88 -3.01
N THR A 6 -0.71 -14.18 -3.32
CA THR A 6 -0.92 -15.28 -2.36
C THR A 6 0.13 -15.24 -1.26
N TYR A 7 1.40 -15.01 -1.62
CA TYR A 7 2.48 -14.84 -0.65
C TYR A 7 2.25 -13.65 0.29
N ILE A 8 1.88 -12.48 -0.24
CA ILE A 8 1.60 -11.29 0.58
C ILE A 8 0.37 -11.52 1.47
N TYR A 9 -0.69 -12.14 0.96
CA TYR A 9 -1.89 -12.44 1.72
C TYR A 9 -1.61 -13.41 2.88
N GLU A 10 -0.94 -14.53 2.62
CA GLU A 10 -0.55 -15.49 3.67
C GLU A 10 0.44 -14.86 4.67
N LEU A 11 1.39 -14.03 4.23
CA LEU A 11 2.31 -13.32 5.11
C LEU A 11 1.56 -12.37 6.05
N LEU A 12 0.64 -11.54 5.53
CA LEU A 12 -0.17 -10.62 6.34
C LEU A 12 -1.09 -11.38 7.30
N ARG A 13 -1.75 -12.44 6.82
CA ARG A 13 -2.66 -13.30 7.60
C ARG A 13 -1.93 -14.00 8.76
N ARG A 14 -0.74 -14.55 8.52
CA ARG A 14 0.06 -15.25 9.54
C ARG A 14 0.75 -14.31 10.53
N SER A 15 1.22 -13.15 10.06
CA SER A 15 1.91 -12.18 10.93
C SER A 15 0.97 -11.40 11.86
N LYS A 16 -0.36 -11.44 11.65
CA LYS A 16 -1.36 -10.75 12.48
C LYS A 16 -1.08 -9.25 12.67
N VAL A 17 -0.39 -8.64 11.71
CA VAL A 17 -0.03 -7.22 11.73
C VAL A 17 -1.28 -6.34 11.64
N THR A 18 -1.30 -5.25 12.41
CA THR A 18 -2.37 -4.25 12.32
C THR A 18 -2.25 -3.46 11.02
N PHE A 19 -3.37 -2.86 10.60
CA PHE A 19 -3.38 -2.03 9.39
C PHE A 19 -2.40 -0.85 9.47
N SER A 20 -2.20 -0.27 10.65
CA SER A 20 -1.21 0.79 10.90
C SER A 20 0.23 0.31 10.67
N VAL A 21 0.58 -0.92 11.09
CA VAL A 21 1.89 -1.52 10.77
C VAL A 21 2.09 -1.67 9.27
N PHE A 22 1.05 -2.11 8.55
CA PHE A 22 1.09 -2.22 7.08
C PHE A 22 1.22 -0.85 6.39
N GLN A 23 0.47 0.16 6.84
CA GLN A 23 0.58 1.54 6.34
C GLN A 23 1.98 2.14 6.55
N LEU A 24 2.62 1.85 7.69
CA LEU A 24 3.98 2.28 8.01
C LEU A 24 5.04 1.49 7.22
N ALA A 25 4.86 0.19 7.01
CA ALA A 25 5.72 -0.61 6.15
C ALA A 25 5.71 -0.08 4.69
N LEU A 26 4.53 0.28 4.18
CA LEU A 26 4.40 0.95 2.89
C LEU A 26 5.08 2.34 2.91
N TYR A 27 4.90 3.14 3.97
CA TYR A 27 5.58 4.43 4.11
C TYR A 27 7.10 4.27 3.94
N TYR A 28 7.74 3.36 4.68
CA TYR A 28 9.19 3.18 4.60
C TYR A 28 9.68 2.84 3.19
N ILE A 29 8.96 1.97 2.46
CA ILE A 29 9.30 1.59 1.08
C ILE A 29 9.10 2.77 0.12
N PHE A 30 7.98 3.50 0.22
CA PHE A 30 7.68 4.61 -0.69
C PHE A 30 8.51 5.86 -0.43
N HIS A 31 8.81 6.16 0.83
CA HIS A 31 9.64 7.29 1.25
C HIS A 31 11.08 7.08 0.76
N HIS A 32 11.69 5.97 1.15
CA HIS A 32 13.10 5.69 0.87
C HIS A 32 13.33 5.04 -0.51
N ARG A 33 12.33 4.99 -1.40
CA ARG A 33 12.43 4.31 -2.71
C ARG A 33 13.69 4.68 -3.51
N VAL A 34 14.07 5.96 -3.49
CA VAL A 34 15.28 6.48 -4.18
C VAL A 34 16.54 6.02 -3.46
N THR A 35 16.63 6.23 -2.14
CA THR A 35 17.75 5.78 -1.30
C THR A 35 17.98 4.27 -1.38
N ILE A 36 16.89 3.50 -1.34
CA ILE A 36 16.89 2.04 -1.52
C ILE A 36 17.45 1.73 -2.90
N GLN A 37 16.92 2.29 -4.00
CA GLN A 37 17.44 2.04 -5.35
C GLN A 37 18.94 2.34 -5.47
N THR A 38 19.41 3.51 -5.02
CA THR A 38 20.83 3.87 -5.05
C THR A 38 21.70 2.91 -4.23
N ARG A 39 21.29 2.56 -3.00
CA ARG A 39 22.07 1.66 -2.13
C ARG A 39 21.94 0.17 -2.52
N THR A 40 20.86 -0.25 -3.18
CA THR A 40 20.74 -1.61 -3.72
C THR A 40 21.76 -1.91 -4.82
N ALA A 41 22.26 -0.89 -5.53
CA ALA A 41 23.27 -1.06 -6.57
C ALA A 41 24.68 -1.35 -6.01
N THR A 42 24.95 -1.00 -4.75
CA THR A 42 26.25 -1.18 -4.08
C THR A 42 26.26 -2.28 -3.03
N GLU A 43 25.09 -2.71 -2.54
CA GLU A 43 24.93 -3.76 -1.55
C GLU A 43 25.16 -5.15 -2.17
N LYS A 44 26.02 -5.96 -1.56
CA LYS A 44 26.39 -7.30 -2.07
C LYS A 44 25.40 -8.38 -1.64
N ASN A 45 24.44 -8.05 -0.78
CA ASN A 45 23.47 -8.99 -0.24
C ASN A 45 22.37 -9.32 -1.29
N PRO A 46 22.30 -10.56 -1.83
CA PRO A 46 21.34 -10.91 -2.88
C PRO A 46 19.87 -10.77 -2.43
N TYR A 47 19.60 -10.77 -1.12
CA TYR A 47 18.25 -10.66 -0.58
C TYR A 47 17.62 -9.28 -0.82
N VAL A 48 18.44 -8.25 -0.99
CA VAL A 48 18.03 -6.85 -1.18
C VAL A 48 17.39 -6.62 -2.56
N HIS A 49 17.81 -7.38 -3.58
CA HIS A 49 17.19 -7.32 -4.91
C HIS A 49 15.81 -8.00 -4.96
N CYS A 50 15.41 -8.74 -3.92
CA CYS A 50 14.11 -9.40 -3.87
C CYS A 50 13.05 -8.52 -3.20
N GLY A 51 12.18 -7.89 -4.00
CA GLY A 51 11.11 -7.02 -3.48
C GLY A 51 10.17 -7.69 -2.44
N ARG A 52 9.96 -9.01 -2.52
CA ARG A 52 9.20 -9.77 -1.50
C ARG A 52 9.91 -9.79 -0.13
N ARG A 53 11.24 -9.87 -0.11
CA ARG A 53 12.07 -9.86 1.11
C ARG A 53 12.21 -8.46 1.68
N MET A 54 12.33 -7.44 0.83
CA MET A 54 12.31 -6.04 1.27
C MET A 54 10.95 -5.62 1.83
N PHE A 55 9.84 -6.13 1.28
CA PHE A 55 8.52 -5.96 1.87
C PHE A 55 8.40 -6.64 3.24
N LEU A 56 8.89 -7.88 3.38
CA LEU A 56 8.97 -8.57 4.68
C LEU A 56 9.79 -7.76 5.70
N ALA A 57 10.97 -7.27 5.31
CA ALA A 57 11.84 -6.48 6.18
C ALA A 57 11.19 -5.17 6.66
N ALA A 58 10.54 -4.45 5.74
CA ALA A 58 9.77 -3.25 6.07
C ALA A 58 8.63 -3.55 7.03
N LEU A 59 7.93 -4.68 6.85
CA LEU A 59 6.81 -5.11 7.70
C LEU A 59 7.28 -5.50 9.10
N MET A 60 8.36 -6.26 9.21
CA MET A 60 9.02 -6.59 10.48
C MET A 60 9.44 -5.34 11.24
N THR A 61 10.13 -4.43 10.54
CA THR A 61 10.67 -3.20 11.10
C THR A 61 9.55 -2.27 11.58
N ALA A 62 8.50 -2.08 10.78
CA ALA A 62 7.32 -1.32 11.16
C ALA A 62 6.55 -1.96 12.33
N SER A 63 6.48 -3.29 12.39
CA SER A 63 5.89 -4.00 13.52
C SER A 63 6.68 -3.74 14.80
N LYS A 64 8.02 -3.80 14.73
CA LYS A 64 8.93 -3.52 15.84
C LYS A 64 8.90 -2.07 16.33
N TYR A 65 8.67 -1.13 15.42
CA TYR A 65 8.59 0.29 15.74
C TYR A 65 7.28 0.68 16.44
N LEU A 66 6.15 0.08 16.04
CA LEU A 66 4.82 0.51 16.50
C LEU A 66 4.28 -0.25 17.73
N ASN A 67 4.87 -1.39 18.11
CA ASN A 67 4.35 -2.24 19.20
C ASN A 67 5.44 -2.51 20.23
N ASP A 68 5.15 -2.35 21.52
CA ASP A 68 6.11 -2.64 22.61
C ASP A 68 6.39 -4.15 22.74
N LYS A 69 5.40 -4.99 22.40
CA LYS A 69 5.49 -6.46 22.41
C LYS A 69 5.49 -6.98 20.98
N THR A 70 6.66 -7.42 20.51
CA THR A 70 6.87 -7.81 19.11
C THR A 70 7.38 -9.24 18.97
N TYR A 71 7.09 -9.85 17.83
CA TYR A 71 7.60 -11.17 17.50
C TYR A 71 9.11 -11.14 17.28
N LYS A 72 9.82 -12.06 17.93
CA LYS A 72 11.26 -12.30 17.74
C LYS A 72 11.52 -12.79 16.31
N ASN A 73 12.73 -12.58 15.80
CA ASN A 73 13.10 -12.95 14.42
C ASN A 73 12.90 -14.44 14.11
N LYS A 74 12.97 -15.33 15.11
CA LYS A 74 12.59 -16.74 14.96
C LYS A 74 11.14 -16.90 14.48
N VAL A 75 10.20 -16.23 15.12
CA VAL A 75 8.77 -16.31 14.77
C VAL A 75 8.51 -15.72 13.38
N TRP A 76 9.23 -14.64 13.02
CA TRP A 76 9.18 -14.10 11.65
C TRP A 76 9.76 -15.05 10.60
N ALA A 77 10.80 -15.81 10.93
CA ALA A 77 11.34 -16.86 10.08
C ALA A 77 10.34 -18.01 9.88
N ASP A 78 9.67 -18.44 10.96
CA ASP A 78 8.60 -19.44 10.91
C ASP A 78 7.41 -18.96 10.05
N ILE A 79 7.01 -17.68 10.18
CA ILE A 79 5.93 -17.07 9.39
C ILE A 79 6.28 -16.96 7.90
N ALA A 80 7.50 -16.51 7.59
CA ALA A 80 7.98 -16.32 6.21
C ALA A 80 8.46 -17.62 5.54
N ASN A 81 8.59 -18.71 6.31
CA ASN A 81 9.21 -19.98 5.92
C ASN A 81 10.64 -19.78 5.36
N LEU A 82 11.46 -19.03 6.11
CA LEU A 82 12.86 -18.71 5.83
C LEU A 82 13.75 -19.16 7.00
N SER A 83 15.07 -19.16 6.83
CA SER A 83 15.97 -19.41 7.96
C SER A 83 16.08 -18.18 8.87
N VAL A 84 16.34 -18.39 10.17
CA VAL A 84 16.50 -17.27 11.13
C VAL A 84 17.68 -16.37 10.75
N ASN A 85 18.78 -16.96 10.25
CA ASN A 85 19.96 -16.22 9.80
C ASN A 85 19.64 -15.33 8.59
N GLU A 86 18.90 -15.85 7.62
CA GLU A 86 18.44 -15.11 6.44
C GLU A 86 17.49 -13.96 6.82
N VAL A 87 16.56 -14.17 7.75
CA VAL A 87 15.71 -13.11 8.29
C VAL A 87 16.51 -12.03 9.01
N ASN A 88 17.53 -12.42 9.80
CA ASN A 88 18.43 -11.47 10.46
C ASN A 88 19.21 -10.62 9.45
N GLU A 89 19.73 -11.20 8.37
CA GLU A 89 20.46 -10.44 7.34
C GLU A 89 19.53 -9.59 6.47
N ILE A 90 18.31 -10.06 6.17
CA ILE A 90 17.26 -9.27 5.51
C ILE A 90 16.92 -8.02 6.32
N GLU A 91 16.73 -8.16 7.64
CA GLU A 91 16.45 -7.03 8.53
C GLU A 91 17.63 -6.06 8.62
N LYS A 92 18.86 -6.56 8.87
CA LYS A 92 20.07 -5.73 8.93
C LYS A 92 20.29 -4.93 7.65
N SER A 93 20.22 -5.58 6.48
CA SER A 93 20.39 -4.89 5.20
C SER A 93 19.27 -3.86 4.98
N PHE A 94 18.01 -4.16 5.31
CA PHE A 94 16.93 -3.17 5.20
C PHE A 94 17.19 -1.93 6.08
N LEU A 95 17.58 -2.12 7.34
CA LEU A 95 17.93 -1.01 8.25
C LEU A 95 19.10 -0.15 7.71
N ARG A 96 20.13 -0.78 7.11
CA ARG A 96 21.22 -0.05 6.43
C ARG A 96 20.72 0.72 5.20
N LEU A 97 19.79 0.17 4.42
CA LEU A 97 19.24 0.85 3.23
C LEU A 97 18.47 2.13 3.61
N ILE A 98 17.69 2.08 4.70
CA ILE A 98 16.97 3.26 5.23
C ILE A 98 17.80 4.10 6.22
N ASN A 99 19.10 3.85 6.33
CA ASN A 99 20.01 4.60 7.20
C ASN A 99 19.61 4.64 8.69
N TYR A 100 18.86 3.65 9.18
CA TYR A 100 18.19 3.62 10.48
C TYR A 100 17.19 4.79 10.74
N GLU A 101 16.75 5.49 9.69
CA GLU A 101 15.76 6.57 9.75
C GLU A 101 14.33 6.02 9.94
N LEU A 102 14.06 5.56 11.16
CA LEU A 102 12.79 4.95 11.57
C LEU A 102 11.77 5.96 12.11
N TYR A 103 12.23 7.13 12.57
CA TYR A 103 11.36 8.12 13.21
C TYR A 103 10.42 8.77 12.19
N VAL A 104 9.11 8.67 12.46
CA VAL A 104 8.06 9.33 11.67
C VAL A 104 7.21 10.17 12.61
N SER A 105 7.18 11.48 12.40
CA SER A 105 6.33 12.35 13.21
C SER A 105 4.85 12.13 12.87
N GLY A 106 3.97 12.30 13.86
CA GLY A 106 2.52 12.09 13.68
C GLY A 106 1.91 12.97 12.58
N SER A 107 2.46 14.17 12.35
CA SER A 107 2.03 15.07 11.27
C SER A 107 2.43 14.59 9.87
N ILE A 108 3.62 13.98 9.72
CA ILE A 108 4.06 13.35 8.47
C ILE A 108 3.26 12.07 8.22
N TYR A 109 3.05 11.25 9.26
CA TYR A 109 2.23 10.04 9.17
C TYR A 109 0.80 10.38 8.75
N GLY A 110 0.14 11.36 9.40
CA GLY A 110 -1.21 11.80 9.03
C GLY A 110 -1.33 12.26 7.57
N LYS A 111 -0.36 13.05 7.08
CA LYS A 111 -0.29 13.45 5.66
C LYS A 111 -0.10 12.25 4.73
N TRP A 112 0.77 11.30 5.07
CA TRP A 112 0.94 10.06 4.32
C TRP A 112 -0.36 9.26 4.21
N ILE A 113 -1.09 9.10 5.32
CA ILE A 113 -2.38 8.39 5.35
C ILE A 113 -3.42 9.08 4.47
N GLN A 114 -3.52 10.42 4.52
CA GLN A 114 -4.40 11.19 3.64
C GLN A 114 -4.06 10.98 2.15
N LEU A 115 -2.78 11.06 1.77
CA LEU A 115 -2.32 10.82 0.40
C LEU A 115 -2.62 9.38 -0.07
N LEU A 116 -2.41 8.40 0.80
CA LEU A 116 -2.67 6.99 0.55
C LEU A 116 -4.17 6.75 0.25
N TYR A 117 -5.07 7.23 1.12
CA TYR A 117 -6.52 7.12 0.90
C TYR A 117 -7.00 7.93 -0.32
N GLY A 118 -6.51 9.16 -0.52
CA GLY A 118 -6.84 9.97 -1.69
C GLY A 118 -6.49 9.27 -3.01
N ARG A 119 -5.35 8.56 -3.05
CA ARG A 119 -4.93 7.76 -4.21
C ARG A 119 -5.78 6.51 -4.43
N PHE A 120 -6.26 5.86 -3.36
CA PHE A 120 -7.20 4.73 -3.47
C PHE A 120 -8.58 5.19 -3.95
N ASN A 121 -9.10 6.30 -3.43
CA ASN A 121 -10.41 6.83 -3.83
C ASN A 121 -10.40 7.30 -5.29
N LYS A 122 -9.33 7.94 -5.77
CA LYS A 122 -9.17 8.33 -7.19
C LYS A 122 -9.09 7.13 -8.16
N LYS A 123 -8.88 5.91 -7.68
CA LYS A 123 -8.94 4.68 -8.48
C LYS A 123 -10.31 3.98 -8.49
N ARG A 124 -11.31 4.48 -7.73
CA ARG A 124 -12.66 3.91 -7.66
C ARG A 124 -13.68 4.61 -8.56
N THR A 125 -13.28 5.59 -9.36
CA THR A 125 -14.14 6.15 -10.42
C THR A 125 -14.26 5.15 -11.58
N HIS A 126 -15.12 4.14 -11.40
CA HIS A 126 -15.74 3.48 -12.54
C HIS A 126 -16.60 4.51 -13.30
N PRO A 127 -16.61 4.53 -14.64
CA PRO A 127 -17.44 5.44 -15.43
C PRO A 127 -18.90 4.97 -15.50
N ALA A 128 -19.52 4.69 -14.34
CA ALA A 128 -20.90 4.22 -14.22
C ALA A 128 -21.85 5.26 -13.59
N ASP A 129 -21.33 6.16 -12.75
CA ASP A 129 -22.15 7.08 -11.94
C ASP A 129 -22.37 8.47 -12.57
N THR A 130 -22.35 8.57 -13.90
CA THR A 130 -22.77 9.80 -14.62
C THR A 130 -24.29 9.99 -14.60
N CYS A 131 -25.04 8.95 -14.24
CA CYS A 131 -26.50 8.93 -14.26
C CYS A 131 -27.10 8.90 -12.85
N LEU A 132 -27.11 10.04 -12.13
CA LEU A 132 -28.22 10.48 -11.26
C LEU A 132 -27.96 11.87 -10.62
N GLY A 133 -28.13 12.92 -11.44
CA GLY A 133 -28.90 14.13 -11.10
C GLY A 133 -28.58 14.96 -9.85
N VAL A 134 -27.67 15.94 -9.98
CA VAL A 134 -27.77 17.30 -9.41
C VAL A 134 -27.05 18.24 -10.38
N LYS A 135 -27.61 19.27 -11.02
CA LYS A 135 -28.99 19.82 -11.15
C LYS A 135 -29.14 20.37 -12.59
N ARG A 136 -30.36 20.62 -13.09
CA ARG A 136 -30.61 21.51 -14.25
C ARG A 136 -31.48 22.69 -13.80
N SER A 137 -30.92 23.88 -13.84
CA SER A 137 -31.65 25.15 -13.83
C SER A 137 -31.20 25.95 -15.04
N LEU A 138 -32.07 26.01 -16.06
CA LEU A 138 -32.07 27.01 -17.14
C LEU A 138 -33.28 26.71 -18.03
N ASP A 139 -34.44 27.16 -17.56
CA ASP A 139 -35.57 27.48 -18.45
C ASP A 139 -35.21 28.76 -19.21
N SER A 140 -34.98 28.64 -20.52
CA SER A 140 -35.23 29.68 -21.53
C SER A 140 -34.80 29.17 -22.90
N ASP A 141 -35.72 28.62 -23.69
CA ASP A 141 -36.19 29.25 -24.94
C ASP A 141 -36.90 28.27 -25.88
N LEU A 142 -38.00 28.78 -26.44
CA LEU A 142 -38.92 28.14 -27.40
C LEU A 142 -38.32 28.14 -28.84
N PRO A 143 -38.92 27.49 -29.88
CA PRO A 143 -40.35 27.27 -30.06
C PRO A 143 -40.84 25.91 -30.60
N LYS A 144 -42.18 25.82 -30.58
CA LYS A 144 -43.05 24.71 -31.00
C LYS A 144 -42.99 24.43 -32.51
N ILE A 145 -43.04 23.16 -32.91
CA ILE A 145 -43.81 22.68 -34.08
C ILE A 145 -44.50 21.35 -33.68
N ALA A 146 -45.82 21.29 -33.89
CA ALA A 146 -46.65 20.07 -33.89
C ALA A 146 -46.82 19.60 -35.37
N PRO A 147 -47.43 18.44 -35.75
CA PRO A 147 -48.55 17.79 -35.04
C PRO A 147 -48.80 16.27 -35.32
N LYS A 148 -50.02 15.81 -34.96
CA LYS A 148 -50.79 14.64 -35.46
C LYS A 148 -50.32 13.25 -34.96
N ARG A 149 -51.19 12.52 -34.21
CA ARG A 149 -52.32 11.66 -34.67
C ARG A 149 -51.80 10.42 -35.43
N LEU A 150 -52.28 9.18 -35.20
CA LEU A 150 -53.56 8.73 -34.63
C LEU A 150 -53.45 7.32 -33.99
N ARG A 151 -54.54 6.90 -33.33
CA ARG A 151 -54.80 5.57 -32.73
C ARG A 151 -54.68 4.42 -33.74
N GLN A 152 -54.45 3.20 -33.25
CA GLN A 152 -55.41 2.06 -33.24
C GLN A 152 -54.76 0.85 -32.53
N THR A 153 -55.35 0.34 -31.45
CA THR A 153 -56.23 -0.87 -31.36
C THR A 153 -55.55 -2.14 -31.85
#